data_AF-A0A0G0FC62-F1
#
_entry.id   AF-A0A0G0FC62-F1
#
_cell.length_a   1.000
_cell.length_b   1.000
_cell.length_c   1.000
_cell.angle_alpha   90.00
_cell.angle_beta   90.00
_cell.angle_gamma   90.00
#
_symmetry.space_group_name_H-M   'P 1'
#
loop_
_entity.id
_entity.type
_entity.pdbx_description
1 polymer ?
#
loop_
_entity_poly.entity_id
_entity_poly.type
_entity_poly.pdbx_seq_one_letter_code
_entity_poly.pdbx_strand_id
1 'polypeptide(L)'
;TPVYESTVTKRILNEEAIILGKTNLDQFCHGSSTITSYYGPTRNPWNKETLPGGSSGGSATAIAADLCTGSLGTETAGSIRLPSSWCGTVGLKPTYGRVPRYGVLAMGSSLDCPGPIVKTVKDAAYMLGIIAGYDPHDFTSSKLPIQDYLAQLDVNKIKGMRLALPKEYLDLDIEEGVRKNFENSVNILRNLGAIVEEVNIMDPKYGIAVYTITCRKEVRMKM
;
A
#
# COMPACT_ATOMS: atom_id res chain seq x y z
N THR A 1 25.73 -3.18 7.39
CA THR A 1 24.63 -2.39 7.98
C THR A 1 24.51 -1.08 7.22
N PRO A 2 23.31 -0.54 6.97
CA PRO A 2 23.14 0.77 6.33
C PRO A 2 23.94 1.85 7.07
N VAL A 3 24.49 2.82 6.34
CA VAL A 3 25.32 3.91 6.90
C VAL A 3 24.53 5.19 7.21
N TYR A 4 23.24 5.20 6.90
CA TYR A 4 22.32 6.30 7.17
C TYR A 4 20.91 5.75 7.39
N GLU A 5 20.05 6.56 7.99
CA GLU A 5 18.67 6.21 8.31
C GLU A 5 17.71 6.82 7.27
N SER A 6 16.68 6.07 6.89
CA SER A 6 15.64 6.59 6.00
C SER A 6 14.78 7.63 6.71
N THR A 7 14.18 8.56 5.98
CA THR A 7 13.35 9.60 6.61
C THR A 7 12.14 9.00 7.33
N VAL A 8 11.55 7.94 6.75
CA VAL A 8 10.38 7.25 7.33
C VAL A 8 10.72 6.60 8.67
N THR A 9 11.81 5.82 8.72
CA THR A 9 12.25 5.16 9.96
C THR A 9 12.76 6.17 10.99
N LYS A 10 13.44 7.23 10.57
CA LYS A 10 13.85 8.33 11.46
C LYS A 10 12.65 8.99 12.14
N ARG A 11 11.57 9.27 11.39
CA ARG A 11 10.33 9.83 11.95
C ARG A 11 9.69 8.89 12.98
N ILE A 12 9.64 7.60 12.69
CA ILE A 12 9.11 6.59 13.62
C ILE A 12 9.95 6.50 14.90
N LEU A 13 11.29 6.52 14.78
CA LEU A 13 12.20 6.50 15.93
C LEU A 13 12.07 7.76 16.80
N ASN A 14 11.78 8.93 16.19
CA ASN A 14 11.53 10.17 16.92
C ASN A 14 10.23 10.12 17.75
N GLU A 15 9.28 9.25 17.39
CA GLU A 15 8.08 8.93 18.19
C GLU A 15 8.36 7.79 19.20
N GLU A 16 9.63 7.52 19.49
CA GLU A 16 10.11 6.54 20.47
C GLU A 16 9.66 5.09 20.19
N ALA A 17 9.26 4.79 18.95
CA ALA A 17 8.83 3.45 18.56
C ALA A 17 10.00 2.46 18.52
N ILE A 18 9.72 1.22 18.91
CA ILE A 18 10.70 0.12 18.92
C ILE A 18 10.66 -0.62 17.57
N ILE A 19 11.78 -0.64 16.85
CA ILE A 19 11.92 -1.39 15.60
C ILE A 19 12.28 -2.85 15.92
N LEU A 20 11.32 -3.76 15.72
CA LEU A 20 11.50 -5.19 16.00
C LEU A 20 12.41 -5.91 14.98
N GLY A 21 12.45 -5.43 13.72
CA GLY A 21 13.24 -6.06 12.68
C GLY A 21 12.95 -5.56 11.27
N LYS A 22 13.45 -6.29 10.28
CA LYS A 22 13.21 -6.06 8.84
C LYS A 22 12.29 -7.13 8.31
N THR A 23 11.30 -6.75 7.50
CA THR A 23 10.34 -7.67 6.91
C THR A 23 10.87 -8.25 5.59
N ASN A 24 10.44 -9.47 5.27
CA ASN A 24 10.78 -10.14 4.01
C ASN A 24 10.02 -9.51 2.83
N LEU A 25 10.57 -9.61 1.62
CA LEU A 25 9.99 -9.06 0.40
C LEU A 25 10.41 -9.83 -0.85
N ASP A 26 9.69 -9.63 -1.96
CA ASP A 26 10.22 -10.01 -3.28
C ASP A 26 11.56 -9.29 -3.54
N GLN A 27 12.49 -9.96 -4.21
CA GLN A 27 13.85 -9.44 -4.38
C GLN A 27 13.82 -8.09 -5.10
N PHE A 28 14.42 -7.06 -4.49
CA PHE A 28 14.39 -5.68 -4.99
C PHE A 28 12.97 -5.11 -5.24
N CYS A 29 11.97 -5.60 -4.51
CA CYS A 29 10.56 -5.26 -4.70
C CYS A 29 9.93 -5.79 -6.01
N HIS A 30 10.63 -6.62 -6.78
CA HIS A 30 10.17 -7.18 -8.04
C HIS A 30 9.38 -8.47 -7.87
N GLY A 31 8.08 -8.33 -7.63
CA GLY A 31 7.16 -9.45 -7.61
C GLY A 31 5.84 -9.10 -6.94
N SER A 32 4.95 -10.09 -6.93
CA SER A 32 3.58 -9.95 -6.42
C SER A 32 3.24 -11.05 -5.42
N SER A 33 4.23 -11.76 -4.86
CA SER A 33 3.97 -12.95 -4.03
C SER A 33 5.00 -13.24 -2.93
N THR A 34 6.10 -12.50 -2.87
CA THR A 34 7.23 -12.68 -1.94
C THR A 34 7.98 -14.00 -2.16
N ILE A 35 7.68 -14.75 -3.24
CA ILE A 35 8.34 -16.03 -3.52
C ILE A 35 9.78 -15.86 -4.01
N THR A 36 10.11 -14.70 -4.57
CA THR A 36 11.43 -14.42 -5.14
C THR A 36 12.47 -14.05 -4.10
N SER A 37 12.10 -13.95 -2.82
CA SER A 37 13.03 -13.61 -1.76
C SER A 37 14.20 -14.58 -1.69
N TYR A 38 15.41 -14.04 -1.60
CA TYR A 38 16.62 -14.82 -1.36
C TYR A 38 16.57 -15.60 -0.04
N TYR A 39 15.87 -15.08 0.97
CA TYR A 39 15.74 -15.70 2.29
C TYR A 39 14.64 -16.76 2.36
N GLY A 40 14.01 -17.07 1.22
CA GLY A 40 12.88 -17.98 1.11
C GLY A 40 11.52 -17.29 1.20
N PRO A 41 10.45 -17.98 0.77
CA PRO A 41 9.12 -17.40 0.66
C PRO A 41 8.48 -17.13 2.02
N THR A 42 7.86 -15.97 2.17
CA THR A 42 6.88 -15.76 3.24
C THR A 42 5.58 -16.51 2.92
N ARG A 43 4.88 -16.98 3.94
CA ARG A 43 3.58 -17.66 3.81
C ARG A 43 2.44 -16.81 4.35
N ASN A 44 1.24 -17.03 3.83
CA ASN A 44 0.03 -16.37 4.31
C ASN A 44 -0.36 -16.94 5.69
N PRO A 45 -0.63 -16.11 6.71
CA PRO A 45 -0.96 -16.61 8.04
C PRO A 45 -2.34 -17.27 8.11
N TRP A 46 -3.24 -16.96 7.18
CA TRP A 46 -4.57 -17.60 7.10
C TRP A 46 -4.53 -18.99 6.48
N ASN A 47 -3.55 -19.25 5.60
CA ASN A 47 -3.29 -20.57 5.03
C ASN A 47 -1.82 -20.68 4.65
N LYS A 48 -1.05 -21.49 5.37
CA LYS A 48 0.41 -21.60 5.19
C LYS A 48 0.82 -22.20 3.84
N GLU A 49 -0.10 -22.86 3.13
CA GLU A 49 0.14 -23.38 1.78
C GLU A 49 0.06 -22.29 0.71
N THR A 50 -0.52 -21.13 1.03
CA THR A 50 -0.67 -20.01 0.09
C THR A 50 0.35 -18.90 0.33
N LEU A 51 0.45 -18.00 -0.65
CA LEU A 51 1.38 -16.86 -0.63
C LEU A 51 0.69 -15.62 -0.04
N PRO A 52 1.44 -14.69 0.56
CA PRO A 52 0.90 -13.50 1.21
C PRO A 52 0.67 -12.31 0.27
N GLY A 53 0.99 -12.47 -1.01
CA GLY A 53 1.09 -11.37 -1.97
C GLY A 53 2.49 -10.72 -1.91
N GLY A 54 2.69 -9.62 -2.62
CA GLY A 54 4.00 -8.99 -2.69
C GLY A 54 4.00 -7.63 -3.40
N SER A 55 5.11 -6.90 -3.35
CA SER A 55 6.38 -7.31 -2.75
C SER A 55 6.45 -7.18 -1.23
N SER A 56 5.57 -6.41 -0.58
CA SER A 56 5.58 -6.23 0.89
C SER A 56 4.88 -7.37 1.66
N GLY A 57 5.00 -8.62 1.20
CA GLY A 57 4.27 -9.75 1.80
C GLY A 57 4.72 -10.07 3.23
N GLY A 58 6.00 -9.93 3.55
CA GLY A 58 6.48 -10.05 4.94
C GLY A 58 5.84 -9.04 5.89
N SER A 59 5.64 -7.80 5.44
CA SER A 59 5.00 -6.73 6.22
C SER A 59 3.52 -7.02 6.47
N ALA A 60 2.80 -7.53 5.47
CA ALA A 60 1.39 -7.89 5.63
C ALA A 60 1.21 -9.14 6.50
N THR A 61 2.03 -10.18 6.30
CA THR A 61 2.03 -11.38 7.16
C THR A 61 2.34 -11.02 8.61
N ALA A 62 3.32 -10.15 8.88
CA ALA A 62 3.67 -9.78 10.25
C ALA A 62 2.50 -9.13 11.02
N ILE A 63 1.71 -8.30 10.32
CA ILE A 63 0.53 -7.65 10.90
C ILE A 63 -0.63 -8.62 11.08
N ALA A 64 -0.90 -9.46 10.07
CA ALA A 64 -1.97 -10.44 10.13
C ALA A 64 -1.71 -11.56 11.14
N ALA A 65 -0.44 -11.85 11.44
CA ALA A 65 -0.01 -12.85 12.42
C ALA A 65 0.31 -12.27 13.81
N ASP A 66 -0.04 -11.01 14.06
CA ASP A 66 0.13 -10.34 15.36
C ASP A 66 1.58 -10.28 15.87
N LEU A 67 2.55 -10.25 14.96
CA LEU A 67 3.97 -10.17 15.29
C LEU A 67 4.43 -8.73 15.60
N CYS A 68 3.68 -7.74 15.11
CA CYS A 68 3.90 -6.32 15.43
C CYS A 68 2.60 -5.52 15.37
N THR A 69 2.62 -4.30 15.89
CA THR A 69 1.45 -3.39 15.94
C THR A 69 1.32 -2.50 14.69
N GLY A 70 2.41 -2.33 13.95
CA GLY A 70 2.45 -1.57 12.70
C GLY A 70 3.63 -2.02 11.86
N SER A 71 3.48 -1.99 10.54
CA SER A 71 4.55 -2.31 9.61
C SER A 71 4.55 -1.32 8.45
N LEU A 72 5.67 -1.28 7.74
CA LEU A 72 5.83 -0.46 6.55
C LEU A 72 5.97 -1.36 5.33
N GLY A 73 5.39 -0.92 4.23
CA GLY A 73 5.66 -1.45 2.91
C GLY A 73 6.07 -0.35 1.96
N THR A 74 6.42 -0.74 0.75
CA THR A 74 6.61 0.17 -0.38
C THR A 74 5.72 -0.29 -1.51
N GLU A 75 5.10 0.64 -2.21
CA GLU A 75 4.28 0.33 -3.37
C GLU A 75 4.73 1.10 -4.60
N THR A 76 5.17 0.34 -5.61
CA THR A 76 5.39 0.82 -6.98
C THR A 76 4.12 0.63 -7.82
N ALA A 77 3.50 -0.56 -7.73
CA ALA A 77 2.24 -0.87 -8.43
C ALA A 77 1.46 -1.99 -7.74
N GLY A 78 0.87 -1.70 -6.58
CA GLY A 78 0.08 -2.65 -5.79
C GLY A 78 0.81 -3.34 -4.64
N SER A 79 2.11 -3.13 -4.45
CA SER A 79 2.93 -3.86 -3.48
C SER A 79 2.67 -3.58 -1.99
N ILE A 80 1.73 -2.68 -1.65
CA ILE A 80 1.13 -2.53 -0.32
C ILE A 80 -0.31 -3.08 -0.34
N ARG A 81 -1.12 -2.64 -1.30
CA ARG A 81 -2.55 -2.97 -1.37
C ARG A 81 -2.81 -4.45 -1.65
N LEU A 82 -2.05 -5.07 -2.56
CA LEU A 82 -2.16 -6.48 -2.92
C LEU A 82 -1.87 -7.41 -1.72
N PRO A 83 -0.70 -7.34 -1.05
CA PRO A 83 -0.45 -8.21 0.10
C PRO A 83 -1.41 -7.92 1.26
N SER A 84 -1.87 -6.67 1.40
CA SER A 84 -2.89 -6.33 2.42
C SER A 84 -4.23 -7.01 2.13
N SER A 85 -4.66 -7.03 0.85
CA SER A 85 -5.86 -7.75 0.43
C SER A 85 -5.75 -9.25 0.66
N TRP A 86 -4.59 -9.86 0.40
CA TRP A 86 -4.39 -11.31 0.54
C TRP A 86 -4.24 -11.75 1.99
N CYS A 87 -3.69 -10.89 2.86
CA CYS A 87 -3.49 -11.15 4.28
C CYS A 87 -4.61 -10.57 5.16
N GLY A 88 -5.65 -9.95 4.61
CA GLY A 88 -6.76 -9.39 5.40
C GLY A 88 -6.35 -8.24 6.33
N THR A 89 -5.48 -7.35 5.86
CA THR A 89 -5.00 -6.17 6.61
C THR A 89 -5.35 -4.87 5.89
N VAL A 90 -5.14 -3.73 6.55
CA VAL A 90 -5.30 -2.40 5.96
C VAL A 90 -3.96 -1.92 5.44
N GLY A 91 -3.85 -1.76 4.12
CA GLY A 91 -2.67 -1.21 3.45
C GLY A 91 -2.98 0.11 2.75
N LEU A 92 -2.19 1.15 3.03
CA LEU A 92 -2.39 2.47 2.45
C LEU A 92 -1.19 2.90 1.62
N LYS A 93 -1.37 3.01 0.30
CA LYS A 93 -0.45 3.76 -0.56
C LYS A 93 -0.89 5.23 -0.60
N PRO A 94 -0.13 6.17 -0.02
CA PRO A 94 -0.50 7.58 -0.05
C PRO A 94 -0.30 8.18 -1.46
N THR A 95 -0.69 9.45 -1.62
CA THR A 95 -0.35 10.24 -2.81
C THR A 95 1.17 10.24 -3.03
N TYR A 96 1.62 10.15 -4.29
CA TYR A 96 3.05 10.26 -4.62
C TYR A 96 3.64 11.56 -4.04
N GLY A 97 4.80 11.45 -3.40
CA GLY A 97 5.47 12.55 -2.71
C GLY A 97 4.90 12.90 -1.33
N ARG A 98 3.77 12.32 -0.88
CA ARG A 98 3.24 12.58 0.47
C ARG A 98 4.14 12.01 1.57
N VAL A 99 4.72 10.84 1.32
CA VAL A 99 5.72 10.21 2.19
C VAL A 99 7.05 10.23 1.45
N PRO A 100 8.13 10.76 2.06
CA PRO A 100 9.41 10.92 1.40
C PRO A 100 10.10 9.59 1.15
N ARG A 101 10.93 9.55 0.13
CA ARG A 101 11.60 8.35 -0.38
C ARG A 101 13.11 8.32 -0.07
N TYR A 102 13.62 9.31 0.66
CA TYR A 102 15.02 9.29 1.10
C TYR A 102 15.30 8.07 2.00
N GLY A 103 16.28 7.25 1.61
CA GLY A 103 16.59 5.97 2.24
C GLY A 103 15.73 4.78 1.82
N VAL A 104 14.82 4.97 0.86
CA VAL A 104 14.09 3.87 0.21
C VAL A 104 14.88 3.41 -1.01
N LEU A 105 15.16 2.11 -1.09
CA LEU A 105 15.80 1.54 -2.27
C LEU A 105 14.82 1.62 -3.45
N ALA A 106 15.17 2.44 -4.44
CA ALA A 106 14.21 2.83 -5.49
C ALA A 106 14.07 1.76 -6.58
N MET A 107 12.85 1.30 -6.82
CA MET A 107 12.47 0.47 -7.97
C MET A 107 12.04 1.39 -9.13
N GLY A 108 10.82 1.93 -9.09
CA GLY A 108 10.34 2.96 -10.02
C GLY A 108 10.28 4.30 -9.31
N SER A 109 11.28 5.17 -9.47
CA SER A 109 11.36 6.46 -8.78
C SER A 109 10.13 7.36 -8.99
N SER A 110 9.46 7.29 -10.16
CA SER A 110 8.23 8.06 -10.40
C SER A 110 6.96 7.40 -9.84
N LEU A 111 7.07 6.18 -9.29
CA LEU A 111 5.95 5.32 -8.89
C LEU A 111 6.00 4.98 -7.39
N ASP A 112 7.20 4.80 -6.84
CA ASP A 112 7.45 4.30 -5.49
C ASP A 112 6.82 5.19 -4.44
N CYS A 113 6.00 4.59 -3.57
CA CYS A 113 5.38 5.25 -2.44
C CYS A 113 5.52 4.37 -1.20
N PRO A 114 6.27 4.79 -0.16
CA PRO A 114 6.23 4.12 1.14
C PRO A 114 4.88 4.35 1.81
N GLY A 115 4.40 3.37 2.57
CA GLY A 115 3.12 3.48 3.26
C GLY A 115 2.93 2.43 4.35
N PRO A 116 1.96 2.64 5.25
CA PRO A 116 1.71 1.71 6.34
C PRO A 116 0.91 0.48 5.88
N ILE A 117 1.18 -0.65 6.55
CA ILE A 117 0.32 -1.83 6.60
C ILE A 117 0.03 -2.11 8.07
N VAL A 118 -1.25 -2.21 8.41
CA VAL A 118 -1.74 -2.20 9.80
C VAL A 118 -3.06 -2.96 9.92
N LYS A 119 -3.56 -3.14 11.15
CA LYS A 119 -4.83 -3.84 11.39
C LYS A 119 -6.06 -2.98 11.12
N THR A 120 -6.01 -1.69 11.38
CA THR A 120 -7.20 -0.82 11.31
C THR A 120 -6.96 0.44 10.49
N VAL A 121 -8.05 1.03 9.98
CA VAL A 121 -8.01 2.34 9.29
C VAL A 121 -7.49 3.44 10.22
N LYS A 122 -7.80 3.34 11.53
CA LYS A 122 -7.31 4.27 12.55
C LYS A 122 -5.79 4.23 12.65
N ASP A 123 -5.22 3.03 12.71
CA ASP A 123 -3.76 2.85 12.78
C ASP A 123 -3.07 3.34 11.50
N ALA A 124 -3.73 3.19 10.33
CA ALA A 124 -3.19 3.67 9.06
C ALA A 124 -3.14 5.20 9.02
N ALA A 125 -4.20 5.86 9.51
CA ALA A 125 -4.24 7.30 9.64
C ALA A 125 -3.18 7.82 10.62
N TYR A 126 -3.02 7.16 11.77
CA TYR A 126 -2.00 7.49 12.76
C TYR A 126 -0.58 7.34 12.21
N MET A 127 -0.25 6.16 11.66
CA MET A 127 1.07 5.92 11.07
C MET A 127 1.36 6.84 9.89
N LEU A 128 0.37 7.14 9.04
CA LEU A 128 0.55 8.10 7.94
C LEU A 128 0.87 9.50 8.48
N GLY A 129 0.22 9.92 9.58
CA GLY A 129 0.49 11.21 10.23
C GLY A 129 1.95 11.34 10.68
N ILE A 130 2.55 10.25 11.15
CA ILE A 130 3.96 10.20 11.58
C ILE A 130 4.91 10.25 10.37
N ILE A 131 4.65 9.43 9.35
CA ILE A 131 5.65 9.23 8.27
C ILE A 131 5.53 10.24 7.12
N ALA A 132 4.39 10.91 6.97
CA ALA A 132 4.14 11.87 5.90
C ALA A 132 4.83 13.23 6.11
N GLY A 133 4.93 14.01 5.04
CA GLY A 133 5.39 15.40 5.06
C GLY A 133 6.72 15.64 4.38
N TYR A 134 6.99 16.92 4.10
CA TYR A 134 8.16 17.39 3.37
C TYR A 134 9.48 16.90 3.96
N ASP A 135 10.43 16.54 3.09
CA ASP A 135 11.79 16.18 3.43
C ASP A 135 12.77 16.90 2.51
N PRO A 136 13.72 17.71 3.03
CA PRO A 136 14.70 18.39 2.20
C PRO A 136 15.64 17.45 1.43
N HIS A 137 15.74 16.17 1.82
CA HIS A 137 16.56 15.17 1.11
C HIS A 137 15.82 14.48 -0.04
N ASP A 138 14.52 14.74 -0.22
CA ASP A 138 13.70 14.21 -1.31
C ASP A 138 13.04 15.37 -2.08
N PHE A 139 13.58 15.70 -3.24
CA PHE A 139 13.07 16.74 -4.14
C PHE A 139 11.65 16.46 -4.68
N THR A 140 11.17 15.22 -4.59
CA THR A 140 9.81 14.84 -4.98
C THR A 140 8.81 14.90 -3.83
N SER A 141 9.28 15.14 -2.60
CA SER A 141 8.42 15.24 -1.44
C SER A 141 7.55 16.50 -1.48
N SER A 142 6.28 16.34 -1.12
CA SER A 142 5.30 17.41 -1.14
C SER A 142 5.56 18.40 -0.01
N LYS A 143 5.54 19.69 -0.35
CA LYS A 143 5.56 20.81 0.62
C LYS A 143 4.19 21.12 1.21
N LEU A 144 3.13 20.41 0.79
CA LEU A 144 1.80 20.59 1.37
C LEU A 144 1.82 20.17 2.84
N PRO A 145 1.17 20.94 3.74
CA PRO A 145 1.13 20.60 5.15
C PRO A 145 0.54 19.21 5.37
N ILE A 146 1.03 18.54 6.41
CA ILE A 146 0.42 17.31 6.91
C ILE A 146 -0.89 17.70 7.59
N GLN A 147 -1.93 16.91 7.36
CA GLN A 147 -3.20 17.08 8.04
C GLN A 147 -3.29 16.07 9.18
N ASP A 148 -4.08 16.37 10.21
CA ASP A 148 -4.40 15.39 11.24
C ASP A 148 -5.39 14.37 10.68
N TYR A 149 -4.86 13.33 10.03
CA TYR A 149 -5.64 12.28 9.40
C TYR A 149 -6.52 11.54 10.41
N LEU A 150 -6.02 11.37 11.64
CA LEU A 150 -6.71 10.65 12.69
C LEU A 150 -7.93 11.44 13.17
N ALA A 151 -7.78 12.74 13.44
CA ALA A 151 -8.89 13.61 13.83
C ALA A 151 -9.93 13.81 12.71
N GLN A 152 -9.53 13.62 11.45
CA GLN A 152 -10.44 13.75 10.31
C GLN A 152 -11.30 12.52 10.02
N LEU A 153 -11.02 11.37 10.65
CA LEU A 153 -11.82 10.17 10.51
C LEU A 153 -13.22 10.42 11.08
N ASP A 154 -14.21 10.35 10.21
CA ASP A 154 -15.61 10.53 10.56
C ASP A 154 -16.48 9.64 9.68
N VAL A 155 -17.12 8.65 10.31
CA VAL A 155 -18.00 7.70 9.61
C VAL A 155 -19.23 8.38 9.01
N ASN A 156 -19.64 9.55 9.52
CA ASN A 156 -20.82 10.24 9.02
C ASN A 156 -20.59 10.89 7.64
N LYS A 157 -19.33 11.13 7.26
CA LYS A 157 -18.96 11.70 5.96
C LYS A 157 -19.31 10.80 4.77
N ILE A 158 -19.60 9.51 5.01
CA ILE A 158 -20.03 8.59 3.95
C ILE A 158 -21.38 8.99 3.35
N LYS A 159 -22.27 9.61 4.15
CA LYS A 159 -23.61 9.99 3.71
C LYS A 159 -23.53 11.11 2.68
N GLY A 160 -24.04 10.85 1.48
CA GLY A 160 -23.98 11.77 0.35
C GLY A 160 -22.62 11.78 -0.38
N MET A 161 -21.64 10.97 0.06
CA MET A 161 -20.37 10.84 -0.65
C MET A 161 -20.59 10.16 -2.00
N ARG A 162 -20.02 10.73 -3.07
CA ARG A 162 -20.10 10.17 -4.43
C ARG A 162 -18.95 9.21 -4.67
N LEU A 163 -19.29 7.97 -5.00
CA LEU A 163 -18.35 6.89 -5.28
C LEU A 163 -18.51 6.46 -6.74
N ALA A 164 -17.44 6.57 -7.50
CA ALA A 164 -17.40 6.13 -8.88
C ALA A 164 -17.11 4.62 -8.95
N LEU A 165 -17.91 3.90 -9.71
CA LEU A 165 -17.77 2.47 -9.98
C LEU A 165 -17.35 2.27 -11.45
N PRO A 166 -16.06 2.03 -11.74
CA PRO A 166 -15.61 1.91 -13.12
C PRO A 166 -16.12 0.63 -13.79
N LYS A 167 -16.85 0.76 -14.90
CA LYS A 167 -17.43 -0.38 -15.61
C LYS A 167 -16.37 -1.34 -16.14
N GLU A 168 -15.26 -0.79 -16.63
CA GLU A 168 -14.15 -1.57 -17.19
C GLU A 168 -13.48 -2.48 -16.15
N TYR A 169 -13.62 -2.19 -14.85
CA TYR A 169 -13.19 -3.09 -13.77
C TYR A 169 -14.24 -4.16 -13.43
N LEU A 170 -15.53 -3.88 -13.64
CA LEU A 170 -16.63 -4.84 -13.43
C LEU A 170 -16.66 -5.92 -14.51
N ASP A 171 -16.24 -5.58 -15.71
CA ASP A 171 -16.16 -6.47 -16.87
C ASP A 171 -14.95 -7.41 -16.84
N LEU A 172 -14.04 -7.25 -15.87
CA LEU A 172 -12.91 -8.15 -15.69
C LEU A 172 -13.38 -9.53 -15.26
N ASP A 173 -12.73 -10.56 -15.80
CA ASP A 173 -12.89 -11.92 -15.33
C ASP A 173 -12.22 -12.06 -13.95
N ILE A 174 -13.06 -12.20 -12.92
CA ILE A 174 -12.64 -12.29 -11.52
C ILE A 174 -13.36 -13.46 -10.85
N GLU A 175 -12.67 -14.10 -9.91
CA GLU A 175 -13.22 -15.18 -9.10
C GLU A 175 -14.55 -14.80 -8.45
N GLU A 176 -15.52 -15.71 -8.49
CA GLU A 176 -16.89 -15.47 -8.01
C GLU A 176 -16.92 -14.97 -6.55
N GLY A 177 -16.08 -15.57 -5.69
CA GLY A 177 -15.96 -15.16 -4.29
C GLY A 177 -15.47 -13.71 -4.13
N VAL A 178 -14.57 -13.25 -5.00
CA VAL A 178 -14.08 -11.86 -5.01
C VAL A 178 -15.19 -10.93 -5.48
N ARG A 179 -15.90 -11.29 -6.57
CA ARG A 179 -17.04 -10.52 -7.10
C ARG A 179 -18.12 -10.32 -6.04
N LYS A 180 -18.53 -11.40 -5.37
CA LYS A 180 -19.53 -11.36 -4.32
C LYS A 180 -19.13 -10.49 -3.14
N ASN A 181 -17.87 -10.58 -2.67
CA ASN A 181 -17.37 -9.76 -1.56
C ASN A 181 -17.28 -8.27 -1.94
N PHE A 182 -16.90 -7.98 -3.18
CA PHE A 182 -16.89 -6.63 -3.71
C PHE A 182 -18.31 -6.03 -3.77
N GLU A 183 -19.27 -6.74 -4.36
CA GLU A 183 -20.67 -6.30 -4.44
C GLU A 183 -21.29 -6.09 -3.05
N ASN A 184 -21.00 -6.98 -2.09
CA ASN A 184 -21.40 -6.81 -0.70
C ASN A 184 -20.84 -5.51 -0.10
N SER A 185 -19.57 -5.20 -0.36
CA SER A 185 -18.94 -3.96 0.11
C SER A 185 -19.59 -2.72 -0.50
N VAL A 186 -19.92 -2.75 -1.80
CA VAL A 186 -20.66 -1.67 -2.46
C VAL A 186 -22.05 -1.48 -1.84
N ASN A 187 -22.76 -2.57 -1.54
CA ASN A 187 -24.09 -2.51 -0.92
C ASN A 187 -24.03 -1.95 0.51
N ILE A 188 -23.00 -2.30 1.30
CA ILE A 188 -22.77 -1.69 2.61
C ILE A 188 -22.61 -0.18 2.46
N LEU A 189 -21.80 0.30 1.50
CA LEU A 189 -21.58 1.74 1.29
C LEU A 189 -22.87 2.46 0.85
N ARG A 190 -23.68 1.85 -0.02
CA ARG A 190 -25.01 2.38 -0.38
C ARG A 190 -25.94 2.48 0.82
N ASN A 191 -25.99 1.44 1.66
CA ASN A 191 -26.83 1.42 2.86
C ASN A 191 -26.39 2.47 3.90
N LEU A 192 -25.10 2.81 3.94
CA LEU A 192 -24.57 3.91 4.74
C LEU A 192 -24.88 5.31 4.14
N GLY A 193 -25.49 5.37 2.96
CA GLY A 193 -25.94 6.61 2.32
C GLY A 193 -24.98 7.17 1.27
N ALA A 194 -23.98 6.42 0.82
CA ALA A 194 -23.15 6.83 -0.31
C ALA A 194 -23.93 6.76 -1.63
N ILE A 195 -23.64 7.69 -2.53
CA ILE A 195 -24.17 7.73 -3.89
C ILE A 195 -23.14 7.00 -4.79
N VAL A 196 -23.47 5.78 -5.21
CA VAL A 196 -22.58 4.97 -6.07
C VAL A 196 -23.05 5.04 -7.51
N GLU A 197 -22.20 5.58 -8.39
CA GLU A 197 -22.52 5.78 -9.81
C GLU A 197 -21.50 5.05 -10.69
N GLU A 198 -21.98 4.34 -11.71
CA GLU A 198 -21.09 3.74 -12.70
C GLU A 198 -20.51 4.81 -13.62
N VAL A 199 -19.22 4.67 -13.92
CA VAL A 199 -18.49 5.58 -14.81
C VAL A 199 -17.68 4.79 -15.83
N ASN A 200 -17.42 5.42 -16.97
CA ASN A 200 -16.46 4.88 -17.94
C ASN A 200 -15.08 5.48 -17.67
N ILE A 201 -14.06 4.65 -17.72
CA ILE A 201 -12.65 5.06 -17.62
C ILE A 201 -11.83 4.40 -18.74
N MET A 202 -10.53 4.65 -18.74
CA MET A 202 -9.62 3.90 -19.62
C MET A 202 -9.56 2.43 -19.20
N ASP A 203 -9.61 1.53 -20.19
CA ASP A 203 -9.45 0.09 -19.99
C ASP A 203 -8.18 -0.22 -19.15
N PRO A 204 -8.30 -0.94 -18.02
CA PRO A 204 -7.21 -1.24 -17.09
C PRO A 204 -5.99 -1.90 -17.75
N LYS A 205 -6.16 -2.60 -18.88
CA LYS A 205 -5.04 -3.23 -19.61
C LYS A 205 -3.99 -2.21 -20.04
N TYR A 206 -4.39 -0.98 -20.34
CA TYR A 206 -3.45 0.09 -20.70
C TYR A 206 -2.62 0.53 -19.49
N GLY A 207 -3.20 0.51 -18.29
CA GLY A 207 -2.45 0.75 -17.05
C GLY A 207 -1.33 -0.27 -16.84
N ILE A 208 -1.62 -1.56 -17.08
CA ILE A 208 -0.62 -2.64 -17.02
C ILE A 208 0.48 -2.44 -18.06
N ALA A 209 0.11 -2.10 -19.30
CA ALA A 209 1.07 -1.86 -20.38
C ALA A 209 2.01 -0.69 -20.07
N VAL A 210 1.45 0.45 -19.64
CA VAL A 210 2.21 1.66 -19.29
C VAL A 210 3.13 1.39 -18.10
N TYR A 211 2.64 0.73 -17.04
CA TYR A 211 3.46 0.33 -15.90
C TYR A 211 4.65 -0.54 -16.33
N THR A 212 4.39 -1.55 -17.17
CA THR A 212 5.41 -2.49 -17.63
C THR A 212 6.54 -1.78 -18.39
N ILE A 213 6.21 -0.79 -19.22
CA ILE A 213 7.21 -0.01 -19.96
C ILE A 213 7.96 0.94 -19.03
N THR A 214 7.24 1.76 -18.27
CA THR A 214 7.81 2.82 -17.42
C THR A 214 8.70 2.26 -16.32
N CYS A 215 8.19 1.29 -15.55
CA CYS A 215 8.94 0.70 -14.44
C CYS A 215 10.22 -0.01 -14.93
N ARG A 216 10.14 -0.78 -16.03
CA ARG A 216 11.34 -1.45 -16.59
C ARG A 216 12.38 -0.46 -17.10
N LYS A 217 11.95 0.67 -17.68
CA LYS A 217 12.86 1.72 -18.12
C LYS A 217 13.59 2.36 -16.95
N GLU A 218 12.90 2.70 -15.88
CA GLU A 218 13.51 3.31 -14.69
C GLU A 218 14.46 2.36 -13.97
N VAL A 219 14.09 1.08 -13.85
CA VAL A 219 14.95 0.06 -13.23
C VAL A 219 16.23 -0.12 -14.04
N ARG A 220 16.14 -0.19 -15.37
CA ARG A 220 17.32 -0.35 -16.25
C ARG A 220 18.28 0.85 -16.19
N MET A 221 17.78 2.08 -16.00
CA MET A 221 18.65 3.27 -15.93
C MET A 221 19.48 3.34 -14.64
N LYS A 222 19.22 2.46 -13.66
CA LYS A 222 19.88 2.44 -12.35
C LYS A 222 20.90 1.30 -12.20
N MET A 223 20.98 0.39 -13.17
CA MET A 223 21.96 -0.71 -13.25
C MET A 223 23.08 -0.33 -14.21
#